data_AF-A0A0F9YWI4-F1
#
_entry.id   AF-A0A0F9YWI4-F1
#
_cell.length_a   1.000
_cell.length_b   1.000
_cell.length_c   1.000
_cell.angle_alpha   90.00
_cell.angle_beta   90.00
_cell.angle_gamma   90.00
#
_symmetry.space_group_name_H-M   'P 1'
#
loop_
_entity.id
_entity.type
_entity.pdbx_description
1 polymer ?
#
loop_
_entity_poly.entity_id
_entity_poly.type
_entity_poly.pdbx_seq_one_letter_code
_entity_poly.pdbx_strand_id
1 'polypeptide(L)' 'MENKIIMFDSGEAAQTKTITGWVSGNGFFYGNDEQSARYMGCTHQRCECGMIMKKGYTICESCRHKKALERYRNMPFKE' A
#
# COMPACT_ATOMS: atom_id res chain seq x y z
N MET A 1 12.52 -5.09 -40.65
CA MET A 1 12.42 -4.05 -39.61
C MET A 1 13.17 -2.85 -40.15
N GLU A 2 12.47 -1.77 -40.49
CA GLU A 2 13.09 -0.53 -40.97
C GLU A 2 13.68 0.22 -39.77
N ASN A 3 14.95 0.62 -39.88
CA ASN A 3 15.61 1.48 -38.91
C ASN A 3 15.22 2.93 -39.19
N LYS A 4 14.09 3.37 -38.61
CA LYS A 4 13.68 4.78 -38.64
C LYS A 4 14.70 5.60 -37.83
N ILE A 5 15.31 6.60 -38.47
CA ILE A 5 16.24 7.53 -37.81
C ILE A 5 15.41 8.64 -37.14
N ILE A 6 15.55 8.79 -35.82
CA ILE A 6 14.93 9.88 -35.04
C ILE A 6 16.04 10.86 -34.65
N MET A 7 15.95 12.09 -35.17
CA MET A 7 16.91 13.18 -34.91
C MET A 7 16.68 13.82 -33.53
N PHE A 8 17.72 14.42 -32.93
CA PHE A 8 17.66 15.01 -31.58
C PHE A 8 16.60 16.11 -31.44
N ASP A 9 16.44 16.93 -32.47
CA ASP A 9 15.47 18.04 -32.57
C ASP A 9 14.05 17.60 -32.94
N SER A 10 13.85 16.30 -33.24
CA SER A 10 12.52 15.78 -33.55
C SER A 10 11.62 15.84 -32.32
N GLY A 11 10.39 16.33 -32.48
CA GLY A 11 9.34 16.20 -31.45
C GLY A 11 8.93 14.75 -31.15
N GLU A 12 9.40 13.78 -31.95
CA GLU A 12 9.30 12.35 -31.65
C GLU A 12 10.39 11.89 -30.67
N ALA A 13 11.52 12.62 -30.57
CA ALA A 13 12.61 12.31 -29.65
C ALA A 13 12.25 12.61 -28.18
N ALA A 14 11.52 13.70 -27.93
CA ALA A 14 11.05 14.04 -26.60
C ALA A 14 9.72 14.81 -26.63
N GLN A 15 8.80 14.44 -25.74
CA GLN A 15 7.53 15.12 -25.55
C GLN A 15 7.30 15.36 -24.07
N THR A 16 7.00 16.61 -23.69
CA THR A 16 6.51 16.91 -22.35
C THR A 16 5.10 16.35 -22.20
N LYS A 17 4.89 15.50 -21.19
CA LYS A 17 3.58 14.92 -20.88
C LYS A 17 3.23 15.17 -19.42
N THR A 18 1.97 15.51 -19.19
CA THR A 18 1.40 15.60 -17.85
C THR A 18 0.88 14.22 -17.46
N ILE A 19 1.46 13.62 -16.43
CA ILE A 19 1.02 12.33 -15.91
C ILE A 19 0.15 12.58 -14.68
N THR A 20 -1.09 12.10 -14.71
CA THR A 20 -2.00 12.12 -13.56
C THR A 20 -1.98 10.76 -12.87
N GLY A 21 -2.02 10.77 -11.53
CA GLY A 21 -2.04 9.56 -10.75
C GLY A 21 -1.81 9.81 -9.26
N TRP A 22 -1.95 8.74 -8.49
CA TRP A 22 -1.80 8.77 -7.05
C TRP A 22 -0.35 8.79 -6.65
N VAL A 23 0.01 9.76 -5.81
CA VAL A 23 1.32 9.87 -5.18
C VAL A 23 1.12 9.60 -3.69
N SER A 24 1.90 8.65 -3.15
CA SER A 24 1.88 8.39 -1.71
C SER A 24 2.45 9.57 -0.92
N GLY A 25 2.15 9.67 0.36
CA GLY A 25 2.74 10.70 1.24
C GLY A 25 4.28 10.69 1.30
N ASN A 26 4.92 9.60 0.86
CA ASN A 26 6.38 9.46 0.79
C ASN A 26 6.97 9.81 -0.59
N GLY A 27 6.15 10.27 -1.55
CA GLY A 27 6.60 10.72 -2.87
C GLY A 27 6.63 9.66 -3.98
N PHE A 28 6.24 8.40 -3.69
CA PHE A 28 6.16 7.35 -4.72
C PHE A 28 4.89 7.49 -5.59
N PHE A 29 5.03 7.35 -6.91
CA PHE A 29 3.94 7.39 -7.89
C PHE A 29 3.37 5.99 -8.16
N TYR A 30 2.04 5.85 -8.08
CA TYR A 30 1.30 4.58 -8.22
C TYR A 30 0.36 4.56 -9.44
N GLY A 31 0.36 5.61 -10.28
CA GLY A 31 -0.56 5.70 -11.41
C GLY A 31 -2.02 5.70 -10.92
N ASN A 32 -2.82 4.74 -11.39
CA ASN A 32 -4.24 4.65 -11.05
C ASN A 32 -4.51 3.89 -9.72
N ASP A 33 -3.48 3.34 -9.06
CA ASP A 33 -3.66 2.57 -7.83
C ASP A 33 -3.68 3.45 -6.57
N GLU A 34 -4.88 3.92 -6.24
CA GLU A 34 -5.15 4.72 -5.05
C GLU A 34 -4.88 3.96 -3.75
N GLN A 35 -5.29 2.69 -3.69
CA GLN A 35 -5.27 1.92 -2.47
C GLN A 35 -3.83 1.67 -2.01
N SER A 36 -2.95 1.31 -2.94
CA SER A 36 -1.53 1.14 -2.65
C SER A 36 -0.87 2.46 -2.26
N ALA A 37 -1.19 3.56 -2.95
CA ALA A 37 -0.66 4.89 -2.60
C ALA A 37 -1.05 5.32 -1.18
N ARG A 38 -2.32 5.12 -0.81
CA ARG A 38 -2.83 5.41 0.54
C ARG A 38 -2.22 4.47 1.57
N TYR A 39 -2.14 3.17 1.30
CA TYR A 39 -1.51 2.22 2.20
C TYR A 39 -0.03 2.55 2.44
N MET A 40 0.67 2.99 1.40
CA MET A 40 2.08 3.38 1.49
C MET A 40 2.29 4.66 2.30
N GLY A 41 1.42 5.65 2.14
CA GLY A 41 1.46 6.90 2.92
C GLY A 41 0.89 6.81 4.34
N CYS A 42 0.07 5.81 4.67
CA CYS A 42 -0.53 5.71 5.99
C CYS A 42 0.41 5.10 7.04
N THR A 43 0.21 5.48 8.30
CA THR A 43 0.84 4.86 9.48
C THR A 43 -0.13 4.00 10.28
N HIS A 44 -1.43 4.28 10.16
CA HIS A 44 -2.51 3.63 10.88
C HIS A 44 -3.72 3.40 9.97
N GLN A 45 -4.53 2.40 10.31
CA GLN A 45 -5.80 2.04 9.66
C GLN A 45 -6.89 1.82 10.71
N ARG A 46 -8.14 1.65 10.26
CA ARG A 46 -9.25 1.29 11.15
C ARG A 46 -9.45 -0.23 11.14
N CYS A 47 -9.57 -0.80 12.33
CA CYS A 47 -10.02 -2.17 12.52
C CYS A 47 -11.54 -2.26 12.32
N GLU A 48 -12.05 -3.47 12.04
CA GLU A 48 -13.49 -3.73 11.93
C GLU A 48 -14.28 -3.34 13.18
N CYS A 49 -13.67 -3.40 14.38
CA CYS A 49 -14.30 -2.97 15.63
C CYS A 49 -14.34 -1.44 15.82
N GLY A 50 -13.87 -0.65 14.84
CA GLY A 50 -13.83 0.81 14.87
C GLY A 50 -12.56 1.42 15.50
N MET A 51 -11.74 0.62 16.18
CA MET A 51 -10.49 1.08 16.79
C MET A 51 -9.37 1.29 15.76
N ILE A 52 -8.40 2.14 16.10
CA ILE A 52 -7.21 2.38 15.27
C ILE A 52 -6.23 1.20 15.41
N MET A 53 -5.62 0.80 14.30
CA MET A 53 -4.55 -0.20 14.24
C MET A 53 -3.33 0.35 13.51
N LYS A 54 -2.12 -0.05 13.92
CA LYS A 54 -0.89 0.32 13.20
C LYS A 54 -0.83 -0.42 11.86
N LYS A 55 -0.24 0.24 10.86
CA LYS A 55 0.07 -0.38 9.56
C LYS A 55 0.86 -1.68 9.76
N GLY A 56 0.54 -2.70 8.97
CA GLY A 56 1.12 -4.04 9.05
C GLY A 56 0.31 -5.03 9.90
N TYR A 57 -0.63 -4.57 10.73
CA TYR A 57 -1.57 -5.45 11.41
C TYR A 57 -2.89 -5.56 10.67
N THR A 58 -3.51 -6.73 10.77
CA THR A 58 -4.85 -7.02 10.21
C THR A 58 -5.98 -6.62 11.17
N ILE A 59 -5.70 -6.54 12.47
CA ILE A 59 -6.66 -6.17 13.52
C ILE A 59 -5.98 -5.32 14.61
N CYS A 60 -6.78 -4.50 15.30
CA CYS A 60 -6.30 -3.67 16.40
C CYS A 60 -5.75 -4.50 17.58
N GLU A 61 -5.00 -3.83 18.45
CA GLU A 61 -4.35 -4.46 19.60
C GLU A 61 -5.32 -5.17 20.54
N SER A 62 -6.48 -4.56 20.84
CA SER A 62 -7.48 -5.17 21.72
C SER A 62 -8.06 -6.46 21.13
N CYS A 63 -8.36 -6.48 19.83
CA CYS A 63 -8.80 -7.69 19.12
C CYS A 63 -7.71 -8.77 19.08
N ARG A 64 -6.43 -8.38 18.90
CA ARG A 64 -5.32 -9.34 18.93
C ARG A 64 -5.17 -9.97 20.31
N HIS A 65 -5.28 -9.17 21.36
CA HIS A 65 -5.20 -9.66 22.73
C HIS A 65 -6.34 -10.65 23.05
N LYS A 66 -7.58 -10.33 22.66
CA LYS A 66 -8.73 -11.25 22.80
C LYS A 66 -8.48 -12.59 22.11
N LYS A 67 -8.07 -12.57 20.82
CA LYS A 67 -7.75 -13.79 20.08
C LYS A 67 -6.59 -14.57 20.69
N ALA A 68 -5.58 -13.89 21.24
CA ALA A 68 -4.47 -14.56 21.92
C ALA A 68 -4.93 -15.28 23.19
N LEU A 69 -5.79 -14.66 24.00
CA LEU A 69 -6.37 -15.28 25.19
C LEU A 69 -7.25 -16.48 24.84
N GLU A 70 -8.09 -16.36 23.80
CA GLU A 70 -8.91 -17.48 23.30
C GLU A 70 -8.05 -18.66 22.85
N ARG A 71 -6.98 -18.39 22.08
CA ARG A 71 -6.02 -19.43 21.68
C ARG A 71 -5.36 -20.10 22.87
N TYR A 72 -4.93 -19.32 23.86
CA TYR A 72 -4.29 -19.85 25.06
C TYR A 72 -5.26 -20.71 25.88
N ARG A 73 -6.50 -20.25 26.10
CA ARG A 73 -7.54 -21.01 26.82
C ARG A 73 -7.92 -22.32 26.13
N ASN A 74 -7.91 -22.33 24.80
CA ASN A 74 -8.19 -23.53 24.01
C ASN A 74 -6.94 -24.39 23.77
N MET A 75 -5.79 -24.02 24.32
CA MET A 75 -4.55 -24.78 24.15
C MET A 75 -4.62 -26.03 25.02
N PRO A 76 -4.52 -27.24 24.45
CA PRO A 76 -4.55 -28.47 25.23
C PRO A 76 -3.33 -28.49 26.15
N PHE A 77 -3.57 -28.73 27.45
CA PHE A 77 -2.50 -28.96 28.41
C PHE A 77 -1.86 -30.33 28.11
N LYS A 78 -0.54 -30.35 27.96
CA LYS A 78 0.23 -31.58 27.79
C LYS A 78 1.06 -31.76 29.06
N GLU A 79 0.72 -32.79 29.84
CA GLU A 79 1.51 -33.26 30.99
C GLU A 79 2.87 -33.82 30.54
#